data_AF-A0A6I1HZU1-F1
#
_entry.id   AF-A0A6I1HZU1-F1
#
_cell.length_a   1.000
_cell.length_b   1.000
_cell.length_c   1.000
_cell.angle_alpha   90.00
_cell.angle_beta   90.00
_cell.angle_gamma   90.00
#
_symmetry.space_group_name_H-M   'P 1'
#
loop_
_entity.id
_entity.type
_entity.pdbx_description
1 polymer ?
#
loop_
_entity_poly.entity_id
_entity_poly.type
_entity_poly.pdbx_seq_one_letter_code
_entity_poly.pdbx_strand_id
1 'polypeptide(L)'
;MLNPAYPLGTGDTLQLAMQAIAGADAALAAQRLMEAAQLLPRFVQMADLKPGSYTHGKTPFVLTAQHLMLLRQQSWLTVEMLGMGSAEDYLAEGYWPTPSVDGKRPYGNFTNYPVEMAQALGLPVRRQADGSLAVTPALEAELQALHQQTMPALQVFVRQAGLRRNTP
;
A
#
# COMPACT_ATOMS: atom_id res chain seq x y z
N MET A 1 -0.17 1.38 -7.48
CA MET A 1 -0.29 2.53 -6.55
C MET A 1 -1.77 2.94 -6.56
N LEU A 2 -2.32 3.49 -5.46
CA LEU A 2 -3.62 4.16 -5.56
C LEU A 2 -3.49 5.30 -6.58
N ASN A 3 -4.44 5.44 -7.50
CA ASN A 3 -4.38 6.51 -8.49
C ASN A 3 -4.72 7.84 -7.79
N PRO A 4 -3.80 8.80 -7.70
CA PRO A 4 -4.06 10.06 -6.99
C PRO A 4 -5.16 10.90 -7.65
N ALA A 5 -5.45 10.70 -8.95
CA ALA A 5 -6.58 11.35 -9.61
C ALA A 5 -7.93 10.72 -9.22
N TYR A 6 -7.93 9.42 -8.88
CA TYR A 6 -9.13 8.61 -8.63
C TYR A 6 -8.94 7.67 -7.43
N PRO A 7 -8.68 8.20 -6.22
CA PRO A 7 -8.29 7.37 -5.07
C PRO A 7 -9.38 6.41 -4.59
N LEU A 8 -10.65 6.71 -4.90
CA LEU A 8 -11.82 5.88 -4.59
C LEU A 8 -12.37 5.12 -5.80
N GLY A 9 -11.65 5.12 -6.93
CA GLY A 9 -12.08 4.51 -8.19
C GLY A 9 -12.68 5.52 -9.17
N THR A 10 -13.23 5.00 -10.27
CA THR A 10 -13.80 5.83 -11.34
C THR A 10 -15.03 6.59 -10.88
N GLY A 11 -15.02 7.92 -11.02
CA GLY A 11 -16.12 8.79 -10.65
C GLY A 11 -15.64 10.09 -10.03
N ASP A 12 -16.58 10.90 -9.55
CA ASP A 12 -16.25 12.09 -8.75
C ASP A 12 -15.81 11.66 -7.34
N THR A 13 -14.54 11.92 -7.02
CA THR A 13 -13.94 11.49 -5.75
C THR A 13 -14.64 12.11 -4.53
N LEU A 14 -15.08 13.36 -4.60
CA LEU A 14 -15.80 14.01 -3.49
C LEU A 14 -17.16 13.37 -3.26
N GLN A 15 -17.88 13.08 -4.34
CA GLN A 15 -19.17 12.42 -4.27
C GLN A 15 -19.05 11.02 -3.66
N LEU A 16 -18.03 10.26 -4.06
CA LEU A 16 -17.73 8.95 -3.48
C LEU A 16 -17.34 9.06 -2.00
N ALA A 17 -16.54 10.06 -1.63
CA ALA A 17 -16.16 10.30 -0.24
C ALA A 17 -17.37 10.68 0.64
N MET A 18 -18.26 11.54 0.14
CA MET A 18 -19.52 11.90 0.80
C MET A 18 -20.41 10.68 1.03
N GLN A 19 -20.55 9.82 0.03
CA GLN A 19 -21.28 8.55 0.16
C GLN A 19 -20.65 7.64 1.23
N ALA A 20 -19.32 7.55 1.27
CA ALA A 20 -18.60 6.71 2.22
C ALA A 20 -18.78 7.16 3.68
N ILE A 21 -18.93 8.48 3.92
CA ILE A 21 -19.21 9.02 5.26
C ILE A 21 -20.70 9.17 5.56
N ALA A 22 -21.59 8.71 4.66
CA ALA A 22 -23.03 8.89 4.73
C ALA A 22 -23.46 10.35 4.98
N GLY A 23 -22.79 11.29 4.32
CA GLY A 23 -23.02 12.74 4.49
C GLY A 23 -23.09 13.48 3.16
N ALA A 24 -23.41 14.78 3.23
CA ALA A 24 -23.48 15.68 2.08
C ALA A 24 -22.49 16.87 2.18
N ASP A 25 -21.64 16.89 3.21
CA ASP A 25 -20.65 17.93 3.42
C ASP A 25 -19.36 17.59 2.65
N ALA A 26 -19.14 18.30 1.55
CA ALA A 26 -17.99 18.10 0.69
C ALA A 26 -16.66 18.47 1.36
N ALA A 27 -16.65 19.49 2.22
CA ALA A 27 -15.44 19.92 2.93
C ALA A 27 -15.04 18.87 3.97
N LEU A 28 -16.01 18.36 4.73
CA LEU A 28 -15.79 17.25 5.65
C LEU A 28 -15.35 15.98 4.91
N ALA A 29 -15.97 15.64 3.78
CA ALA A 29 -15.59 14.48 2.99
C ALA A 29 -14.14 14.57 2.46
N ALA A 30 -13.74 15.75 1.95
CA ALA A 30 -12.36 16.02 1.55
C ALA A 30 -11.39 15.83 2.72
N GLN A 31 -11.71 16.44 3.87
CA GLN A 31 -10.89 16.33 5.08
C GLN A 31 -10.71 14.87 5.51
N ARG A 32 -11.79 14.08 5.57
CA ARG A 32 -11.72 12.66 5.96
C ARG A 32 -10.92 11.82 4.97
N LEU A 33 -11.01 12.11 3.68
CA LEU A 33 -10.21 11.42 2.68
C LEU A 33 -8.71 11.72 2.86
N MET A 34 -8.34 12.97 3.11
CA MET A 34 -6.95 13.36 3.38
C MET A 34 -6.42 12.75 4.68
N GLU A 35 -7.22 12.74 5.76
CA GLU A 35 -6.85 12.08 7.01
C GLU A 35 -6.67 10.56 6.81
N ALA A 36 -7.58 9.90 6.10
CA ALA A 36 -7.49 8.47 5.81
C ALA A 36 -6.22 8.14 5.01
N ALA A 37 -5.86 8.99 4.05
CA ALA A 37 -4.63 8.89 3.28
C ALA A 37 -3.39 8.95 4.20
N GLN A 38 -3.32 9.88 5.14
CA GLN A 38 -2.20 9.99 6.08
C GLN A 38 -2.14 8.81 7.07
N LEU A 39 -3.29 8.23 7.42
CA LEU A 39 -3.37 7.12 8.37
C LEU A 39 -3.05 5.76 7.76
N LEU A 40 -3.15 5.60 6.43
CA LEU A 40 -3.02 4.31 5.76
C LEU A 40 -1.71 3.57 6.09
N PRO A 41 -0.50 4.18 6.04
CA PRO A 41 0.74 3.49 6.41
C PRO A 41 0.68 2.93 7.83
N ARG A 42 0.19 3.72 8.79
CA ARG A 42 0.05 3.31 10.20
C ARG A 42 -1.02 2.25 10.38
N PHE A 43 -2.13 2.35 9.65
CA PHE A 43 -3.19 1.36 9.63
C PHE A 43 -2.65 -0.01 9.17
N VAL A 44 -1.84 -0.06 8.11
CA VAL A 44 -1.21 -1.31 7.63
C VAL A 44 -0.33 -1.97 8.70
N GLN A 45 0.32 -1.17 9.55
CA GLN A 45 1.11 -1.69 10.68
C GLN A 45 0.26 -2.22 11.83
N MET A 46 -0.84 -1.55 12.16
CA MET A 46 -1.62 -1.80 13.38
C MET A 46 -2.81 -2.72 13.19
N ALA A 47 -3.38 -2.75 11.99
CA ALA A 47 -4.52 -3.58 11.69
C ALA A 47 -4.11 -5.05 11.50
N ASP A 48 -5.08 -5.94 11.63
CA ASP A 48 -4.87 -7.35 11.41
C ASP A 48 -5.92 -7.96 10.51
N LEU A 49 -5.44 -8.91 9.72
CA LEU A 49 -6.24 -9.71 8.83
C LEU A 49 -5.54 -11.06 8.68
N LYS A 50 -6.27 -12.15 8.87
CA LYS A 50 -5.70 -13.49 8.70
C LYS A 50 -5.50 -13.80 7.21
N PRO A 51 -4.56 -14.68 6.83
CA PRO A 51 -4.55 -15.26 5.49
C PRO A 51 -5.89 -15.93 5.17
N GLY A 52 -6.33 -15.86 3.92
CA GLY A 52 -7.64 -16.36 3.51
C GLY A 52 -8.08 -15.90 2.13
N SER A 53 -9.24 -16.38 1.69
CA SER A 53 -9.88 -15.98 0.44
C SER A 53 -10.86 -14.85 0.69
N TYR A 54 -10.66 -13.72 0.03
CA TYR A 54 -11.46 -12.50 0.22
C TYR A 54 -12.08 -12.03 -1.09
N THR A 55 -13.30 -11.48 -1.02
CA THR A 55 -13.98 -10.90 -2.19
C THR A 55 -13.15 -9.77 -2.81
N HIS A 56 -12.84 -9.84 -4.10
CA HIS A 56 -12.06 -8.81 -4.79
C HIS A 56 -12.48 -8.66 -6.27
N GLY A 57 -13.47 -7.80 -6.54
CA GLY A 57 -14.05 -7.71 -7.87
C GLY A 57 -14.83 -8.98 -8.21
N LYS A 58 -14.62 -9.53 -9.42
CA LYS A 58 -15.34 -10.72 -9.91
C LYS A 58 -14.79 -12.04 -9.35
N THR A 59 -13.53 -12.07 -8.94
CA THR A 59 -12.84 -13.28 -8.48
C THR A 59 -12.29 -13.05 -7.08
N PRO A 60 -12.33 -14.04 -6.17
CA PRO A 60 -11.70 -13.88 -4.88
C PRO A 60 -10.18 -13.73 -5.02
N PHE A 61 -9.58 -12.98 -4.09
CA PHE A 61 -8.13 -12.87 -3.93
C PHE A 61 -7.69 -13.70 -2.73
N VAL A 62 -6.67 -14.54 -2.91
CA VAL A 62 -6.08 -15.35 -1.85
C VAL A 62 -4.96 -14.55 -1.17
N LEU A 63 -5.28 -13.99 -0.01
CA LEU A 63 -4.32 -13.29 0.83
C LEU A 63 -3.48 -14.30 1.62
N THR A 64 -2.16 -14.15 1.59
CA THR A 64 -1.21 -15.08 2.21
C THR A 64 -0.41 -14.38 3.31
N ALA A 65 0.31 -15.15 4.13
CA ALA A 65 1.23 -14.58 5.12
C ALA A 65 2.33 -13.74 4.47
N GLN A 66 2.85 -14.16 3.31
CA GLN A 66 3.88 -13.40 2.58
C GLN A 66 3.36 -12.04 2.11
N HIS A 67 2.11 -11.97 1.64
CA HIS A 67 1.48 -10.69 1.32
C HIS A 67 1.46 -9.76 2.54
N LEU A 68 1.00 -10.26 3.68
CA LEU A 68 0.92 -9.47 4.92
C LEU A 68 2.30 -8.97 5.39
N MET A 69 3.33 -9.82 5.28
CA MET A 69 4.71 -9.43 5.61
C MET A 69 5.19 -8.31 4.71
N LEU A 70 4.99 -8.43 3.39
CA LEU A 70 5.42 -7.43 2.43
C LEU A 70 4.66 -6.11 2.56
N LEU A 71 3.36 -6.14 2.82
CA LEU A 71 2.58 -4.92 3.08
C LEU A 71 3.13 -4.15 4.28
N ARG A 72 3.52 -4.85 5.36
CA ARG A 72 4.13 -4.24 6.55
C ARG A 72 5.55 -3.75 6.29
N GLN A 73 6.24 -4.30 5.31
CA GLN A 73 7.59 -3.89 4.93
C GLN A 73 7.60 -2.69 3.96
N GLN A 74 6.44 -2.26 3.45
CA GLN A 74 6.38 -1.20 2.44
C GLN A 74 6.99 0.12 2.93
N SER A 75 7.89 0.69 2.14
CA SER A 75 8.40 2.05 2.32
C SER A 75 7.40 3.05 1.77
N TRP A 76 6.81 3.86 2.64
CA TRP A 76 5.83 4.87 2.27
C TRP A 76 6.48 6.25 2.15
N LEU A 77 6.16 6.95 1.06
CA LEU A 77 6.46 8.35 0.85
C LEU A 77 5.32 9.20 1.42
N THR A 78 5.69 10.18 2.24
CA THR A 78 4.77 11.19 2.75
C THR A 78 4.40 12.17 1.65
N VAL A 79 3.30 12.91 1.83
CA VAL A 79 2.88 13.98 0.91
C VAL A 79 4.02 15.00 0.71
N GLU A 80 4.73 15.34 1.79
CA GLU A 80 5.92 16.21 1.76
C GLU A 80 7.05 15.65 0.89
N MET A 81 7.35 14.36 1.01
CA MET A 81 8.41 13.70 0.22
C MET A 81 8.08 13.61 -1.28
N LEU A 82 6.81 13.73 -1.64
CA LEU A 82 6.36 13.69 -3.04
C LEU A 82 6.45 15.06 -3.73
N GLY A 83 6.92 16.10 -3.03
CA GLY A 83 7.39 17.34 -3.63
C GLY A 83 6.37 18.47 -3.76
N MET A 84 5.16 18.32 -3.21
CA MET A 84 4.23 19.45 -3.04
C MET A 84 4.09 19.79 -1.57
N GLY A 85 4.18 21.09 -1.27
CA GLY A 85 4.39 21.60 0.10
C GLY A 85 3.16 21.50 1.00
N SER A 86 1.98 21.26 0.42
CA SER A 86 0.72 21.17 1.13
C SER A 86 -0.30 20.25 0.45
N ALA A 87 -1.35 19.84 1.16
CA ALA A 87 -2.45 19.08 0.58
C ALA A 87 -3.26 19.91 -0.42
N GLU A 88 -3.31 21.23 -0.20
CA GLU A 88 -3.96 22.22 -1.03
C GLU A 88 -3.31 22.29 -2.42
N ASP A 89 -1.98 22.18 -2.50
CA ASP A 89 -1.24 22.15 -3.78
C ASP A 89 -1.63 20.91 -4.60
N TYR A 90 -1.79 19.74 -3.96
CA TYR A 90 -2.30 18.53 -4.63
C TYR A 90 -3.67 18.77 -5.25
N LEU A 91 -4.59 19.34 -4.48
CA LEU A 91 -5.96 19.58 -4.93
C LEU A 91 -6.02 20.61 -6.06
N ALA A 92 -5.18 21.65 -6.03
CA ALA A 92 -5.09 22.64 -7.09
C ALA A 92 -4.65 22.03 -8.44
N GLU A 93 -3.79 21.02 -8.41
CA GLU A 93 -3.35 20.24 -9.57
C GLU A 93 -4.33 19.12 -9.97
N GLY A 94 -5.49 19.01 -9.29
CA GLY A 94 -6.51 17.99 -9.56
C GLY A 94 -6.17 16.60 -9.00
N TYR A 95 -5.23 16.52 -8.06
CA TYR A 95 -4.82 15.28 -7.43
C TYR A 95 -5.21 15.24 -5.95
N TRP A 96 -5.44 14.03 -5.44
CA TRP A 96 -5.61 13.80 -4.01
C TRP A 96 -4.27 13.44 -3.38
N PRO A 97 -3.94 13.96 -2.17
CA PRO A 97 -2.69 13.71 -1.47
C PRO A 97 -2.67 12.30 -0.87
N THR A 98 -2.69 11.28 -1.72
CA THR A 98 -2.64 9.88 -1.31
C THR A 98 -1.22 9.44 -0.98
N PRO A 99 -1.03 8.60 0.05
CA PRO A 99 0.29 8.06 0.36
C PRO A 99 0.71 7.14 -0.78
N SER A 100 2.00 7.15 -1.04
CA SER A 100 2.60 6.42 -2.15
C SER A 100 3.67 5.47 -1.61
N VAL A 101 3.73 4.25 -2.13
CA VAL A 101 4.90 3.39 -1.88
C VAL A 101 6.05 3.91 -2.74
N ASP A 102 7.26 3.98 -2.17
CA ASP A 102 8.46 4.35 -2.92
C ASP A 102 8.67 3.38 -4.08
N GLY A 103 8.46 3.85 -5.31
CA GLY A 103 8.58 3.01 -6.51
C GLY A 103 10.02 2.57 -6.80
N LYS A 104 11.01 3.26 -6.25
CA LYS A 104 12.43 2.91 -6.38
C LYS A 104 12.88 1.94 -5.29
N ARG A 105 12.31 2.07 -4.08
CA ARG A 105 12.71 1.29 -2.89
C ARG A 105 11.49 0.83 -2.09
N PRO A 106 10.67 -0.07 -2.65
CA PRO A 106 9.35 -0.36 -2.09
C PRO A 106 9.38 -1.14 -0.77
N TYR A 107 10.49 -1.77 -0.39
CA TYR A 107 10.58 -2.65 0.80
C TYR A 107 11.76 -2.31 1.74
N GLY A 108 12.37 -1.15 1.56
CA GLY A 108 13.50 -0.73 2.37
C GLY A 108 14.32 0.38 1.72
N ASN A 109 15.64 0.24 1.75
CA ASN A 109 16.61 1.25 1.31
C ASN A 109 17.42 0.81 0.09
N PHE A 110 17.23 -0.42 -0.40
CA PHE A 110 17.98 -0.99 -1.50
C PHE A 110 17.23 -0.84 -2.83
N THR A 111 17.96 -0.62 -3.92
CA THR A 111 17.34 -0.51 -5.25
C THR A 111 16.96 -1.89 -5.81
N ASN A 112 17.60 -2.97 -5.36
CA ASN A 112 17.28 -4.34 -5.78
C ASN A 112 16.15 -4.90 -4.88
N TYR A 113 14.91 -4.55 -5.22
CA TYR A 113 13.74 -4.91 -4.41
C TYR A 113 13.51 -6.42 -4.26
N PRO A 114 13.80 -7.32 -5.22
CA PRO A 114 13.69 -8.77 -4.99
C PRO A 114 14.56 -9.26 -3.83
N VAL A 115 15.77 -8.70 -3.67
CA VAL A 115 16.64 -9.05 -2.54
C VAL A 115 16.01 -8.64 -1.21
N GLU A 116 15.47 -7.42 -1.10
CA GLU A 116 14.82 -6.97 0.14
C GLU A 116 13.56 -7.77 0.45
N MET A 117 12.77 -8.13 -0.56
CA MET A 117 11.63 -9.03 -0.39
C MET A 117 12.09 -10.39 0.13
N ALA A 118 13.14 -10.97 -0.45
CA ALA A 118 13.68 -12.25 0.01
C ALA A 118 14.15 -12.16 1.47
N GLN A 119 14.89 -11.11 1.85
CA GLN A 119 15.31 -10.89 3.23
C GLN A 119 14.12 -10.75 4.18
N ALA A 120 13.13 -9.92 3.83
CA ALA A 120 11.92 -9.73 4.63
C ALA A 120 11.14 -11.02 4.84
N LEU A 121 11.12 -11.89 3.83
CA LEU A 121 10.44 -13.19 3.85
C LEU A 121 11.29 -14.34 4.43
N GLY A 122 12.55 -14.08 4.80
CA GLY A 122 13.47 -15.11 5.29
C GLY A 122 13.91 -16.11 4.21
N LEU A 123 13.87 -15.71 2.93
CA LEU A 123 14.23 -16.53 1.78
C LEU A 123 15.74 -16.42 1.46
N PRO A 124 16.32 -17.42 0.77
CA PRO A 124 17.75 -17.44 0.50
C PRO A 124 18.23 -16.27 -0.37
N VAL A 125 19.26 -15.56 0.12
CA VAL A 125 20.00 -14.54 -0.61
C VAL A 125 21.47 -14.93 -0.68
N ARG A 126 22.07 -14.82 -1.86
CA ARG A 126 23.48 -15.16 -2.10
C ARG A 126 24.30 -13.89 -2.19
N ARG A 127 25.47 -13.88 -1.57
CA ARG A 127 26.49 -12.86 -1.79
C ARG A 127 27.33 -13.25 -3.00
N GLN A 128 27.44 -12.35 -3.97
CA GLN A 128 28.30 -12.51 -5.15
C GLN A 128 29.75 -12.12 -4.84
N ALA A 129 30.67 -12.42 -5.76
CA ALA A 129 32.10 -12.14 -5.60
C ALA A 129 32.42 -10.65 -5.44
N ASP A 130 31.61 -9.77 -6.03
CA ASP A 130 31.71 -8.31 -5.91
C ASP A 130 31.07 -7.76 -4.62
N GLY A 131 30.56 -8.65 -3.75
CA GLY A 131 29.90 -8.30 -2.51
C GLY A 131 28.42 -7.93 -2.67
N SER A 132 27.88 -7.88 -3.89
CA SER A 132 26.46 -7.65 -4.13
C SER A 132 25.61 -8.83 -3.65
N LEU A 133 24.33 -8.57 -3.39
CA LEU A 133 23.36 -9.58 -3.00
C LEU A 133 22.47 -9.91 -4.20
N ALA A 134 22.17 -11.19 -4.38
CA ALA A 134 21.31 -11.67 -5.44
C ALA A 134 20.45 -12.86 -4.99
N VAL A 135 19.28 -12.99 -5.63
CA VAL A 135 18.44 -14.18 -5.59
C VAL A 135 18.66 -15.01 -6.86
N THR A 136 18.14 -16.23 -6.90
CA THR A 136 18.15 -17.00 -8.15
C THR A 136 17.12 -16.43 -9.13
N PRO A 137 17.27 -16.62 -10.46
CA PRO A 137 16.28 -16.15 -11.43
C PRO A 137 14.87 -16.72 -11.19
N ALA A 138 14.77 -17.97 -10.72
CA ALA A 138 13.49 -18.57 -10.38
C ALA A 138 12.82 -17.86 -9.19
N LEU A 139 13.58 -17.60 -8.13
CA LEU A 139 13.08 -16.87 -6.97
C LEU A 139 12.73 -15.42 -7.33
N GLU A 140 13.52 -14.78 -8.19
CA GLU A 140 13.23 -13.43 -8.68
C GLU A 140 11.87 -13.36 -9.38
N ALA A 141 11.55 -14.31 -10.26
CA ALA A 141 10.27 -14.38 -10.94
C ALA A 141 9.10 -14.58 -9.96
N GLU A 142 9.27 -15.43 -8.95
CA GLU A 142 8.28 -15.62 -7.88
C GLU A 142 8.04 -14.33 -7.09
N LEU A 143 9.13 -13.63 -6.73
CA LEU A 143 9.06 -12.38 -5.98
C LEU A 143 8.46 -11.24 -6.82
N GLN A 144 8.73 -11.19 -8.11
CA GLN A 144 8.09 -10.24 -9.02
C GLN A 144 6.57 -10.49 -9.10
N ALA A 145 6.15 -11.76 -9.22
CA ALA A 145 4.73 -12.10 -9.20
C ALA A 145 4.08 -11.68 -7.86
N LEU A 146 4.76 -11.93 -6.74
CA LEU A 146 4.30 -11.53 -5.41
C LEU A 146 4.25 -10.01 -5.24
N HIS A 147 5.22 -9.27 -5.80
CA HIS A 147 5.25 -7.81 -5.81
C HIS A 147 4.00 -7.25 -6.52
N GLN A 148 3.65 -7.76 -7.70
CA GLN A 148 2.45 -7.36 -8.43
C GLN A 148 1.17 -7.64 -7.63
N GLN A 149 1.14 -8.71 -6.84
CA GLN A 149 0.02 -9.08 -5.98
C GLN A 149 -0.12 -8.17 -4.75
N THR A 150 0.88 -7.35 -4.40
CA THR A 150 0.77 -6.44 -3.24
C THR A 150 -0.32 -5.38 -3.41
N MET A 151 -0.65 -4.98 -4.63
CA MET A 151 -1.73 -4.02 -4.89
C MET A 151 -3.13 -4.58 -4.55
N PRO A 152 -3.57 -5.71 -5.13
CA PRO A 152 -4.83 -6.33 -4.71
C PRO A 152 -4.80 -6.78 -3.24
N ALA A 153 -3.64 -7.21 -2.71
CA ALA A 153 -3.51 -7.52 -1.29
C ALA A 153 -3.78 -6.31 -0.40
N LEU A 154 -3.24 -5.14 -0.72
CA LEU A 154 -3.49 -3.89 0.02
C LEU A 154 -4.98 -3.51 -0.05
N GLN A 155 -5.61 -3.61 -1.21
CA GLN A 155 -7.03 -3.31 -1.39
C GLN A 155 -7.95 -4.26 -0.60
N VAL A 156 -7.59 -5.54 -0.51
CA VAL A 156 -8.27 -6.49 0.38
C VAL A 156 -8.02 -6.12 1.83
N PHE A 157 -6.78 -5.87 2.21
CA PHE A 157 -6.38 -5.55 3.57
C PHE A 157 -7.13 -4.32 4.11
N VAL A 158 -7.10 -3.20 3.40
CA VAL A 158 -7.77 -1.96 3.83
C VAL A 158 -9.27 -2.13 4.02
N ARG A 159 -9.91 -2.99 3.22
CA ARG A 159 -11.36 -3.22 3.26
C ARG A 159 -11.81 -4.22 4.33
N GLN A 160 -10.94 -5.14 4.73
CA GLN A 160 -11.31 -6.28 5.57
C GLN A 160 -10.58 -6.31 6.92
N ALA A 161 -9.42 -5.65 7.03
CA ALA A 161 -8.65 -5.63 8.26
C ALA A 161 -9.36 -4.80 9.33
N GLY A 162 -9.32 -5.30 10.57
CA GLY A 162 -9.75 -4.55 11.73
C GLY A 162 -8.54 -4.05 12.51
N LEU A 163 -8.65 -2.90 13.16
CA LEU A 163 -7.68 -2.51 14.17
C LEU A 163 -7.66 -3.58 15.27
N ARG A 164 -6.47 -4.04 15.66
CA ARG A 164 -6.34 -4.91 16.83
C ARG A 164 -6.95 -4.16 18.02
N ARG A 165 -7.98 -4.73 18.64
CA ARG A 165 -8.43 -4.23 19.95
C ARG A 165 -7.25 -4.44 20.89
N ASN A 166 -6.68 -3.36 21.40
CA ASN A 166 -5.83 -3.42 22.59
C ASN A 166 -6.72 -4.01 23.68
N THR A 167 -6.61 -5.31 23.90
CA THR A 167 -7.24 -5.93 25.05
C THR A 167 -6.20 -5.79 26.15
N PRO A 168 -6.50 -5.05 27.23
CA PRO A 168 -5.59 -4.92 28.37
C PRO A 168 -5.33 -6.28 29.03
#